data_AF-A0A8S0G040-F1
#
_entry.id   AF-A0A8S0G040-F1
#
_cell.length_a   1.000
_cell.length_b   1.000
_cell.length_c   1.000
_cell.angle_alpha   90.00
_cell.angle_beta   90.00
_cell.angle_gamma   90.00
#
_symmetry.space_group_name_H-M   'P 1'
#
loop_
_entity.id
_entity.type
_entity.pdbx_description
1 polymer ?
#
loop_
_entity_poly.entity_id
_entity_poly.type
_entity_poly.pdbx_seq_one_letter_code
_entity_poly.pdbx_strand_id
1 'polypeptide(L)'
;MLNTLNSLSQELQNPDVDPADPQVQSDIQNAVDVVDTASDDLNASIASLGETQNTMSMLSDAQTDISTSNDELIGSLQDLDYGPASITFTGLEVAMEATLKTYSKVSELNLFSVL
;
A
#
# COMPACT_ATOMS: atom_id res chain seq x y z
N MET A 1 -36.15 -6.36 -15.11
CA MET A 1 -36.64 -5.52 -14.00
C MET A 1 -37.50 -4.36 -14.49
N LEU A 2 -36.93 -3.26 -14.99
CA LEU A 2 -37.73 -2.07 -15.36
C LEU A 2 -38.82 -2.36 -16.40
N ASN A 3 -38.52 -3.19 -17.40
CA ASN A 3 -39.53 -3.59 -18.38
C ASN A 3 -40.67 -4.40 -17.75
N THR A 4 -40.37 -5.33 -16.84
CA THR A 4 -41.36 -6.13 -16.10
C THR A 4 -42.28 -5.24 -15.26
N LEU A 5 -41.71 -4.29 -14.51
CA LEU A 5 -42.48 -3.35 -13.70
C LEU A 5 -43.32 -2.41 -14.55
N ASN A 6 -42.80 -1.95 -15.69
CA ASN A 6 -43.54 -1.08 -16.60
C ASN A 6 -44.72 -1.81 -17.25
N SER A 7 -44.52 -3.07 -17.68
CA SER A 7 -45.60 -3.91 -18.20
C SER A 7 -46.69 -4.13 -17.15
N LEU A 8 -46.33 -4.51 -15.92
CA LEU A 8 -47.29 -4.69 -14.84
C LEU A 8 -48.02 -3.37 -14.50
N SER A 9 -47.30 -2.24 -14.49
CA SER A 9 -47.92 -0.93 -14.27
C SER A 9 -48.95 -0.58 -15.34
N GLN A 10 -48.72 -0.93 -16.61
CA GLN A 10 -49.66 -0.70 -17.69
C GLN A 10 -50.88 -1.62 -17.58
N GLU A 11 -50.67 -2.88 -17.22
CA GLU A 11 -51.72 -3.86 -16.99
C GLU A 11 -52.66 -3.44 -15.85
N LEU A 12 -52.11 -3.02 -14.71
CA LEU A 12 -52.89 -2.59 -13.54
C LEU A 12 -53.58 -1.22 -13.72
N GLN A 13 -53.23 -0.45 -14.75
CA GLN A 13 -53.91 0.79 -15.10
C GLN A 13 -55.18 0.57 -15.92
N ASN A 14 -55.40 -0.64 -16.44
CA ASN A 14 -56.62 -0.99 -17.16
C ASN A 14 -57.81 -1.12 -16.19
N PRO A 15 -58.87 -0.30 -16.31
CA PRO A 15 -60.01 -0.34 -15.40
C PRO A 15 -60.84 -1.62 -15.50
N ASP A 16 -60.71 -2.37 -16.60
CA ASP A 16 -61.43 -3.63 -16.84
C ASP A 16 -60.65 -4.86 -16.36
N VAL A 17 -59.45 -4.68 -15.78
CA VAL A 17 -58.63 -5.80 -15.30
C VAL A 17 -59.24 -6.41 -14.03
N ASP A 18 -59.35 -7.74 -13.99
CA ASP A 18 -59.80 -8.45 -12.80
C ASP A 18 -58.59 -8.80 -11.91
N PRO A 19 -58.48 -8.26 -10.69
CA PRO A 19 -57.38 -8.61 -9.78
C PRO A 19 -57.39 -10.09 -9.34
N ALA A 20 -58.51 -10.78 -9.50
CA ALA A 20 -58.62 -12.21 -9.23
C ALA A 20 -58.15 -13.09 -10.41
N ASP A 21 -57.85 -12.50 -11.57
CA ASP A 21 -57.31 -13.24 -12.71
C ASP A 21 -55.96 -13.89 -12.33
N PRO A 22 -55.82 -15.23 -12.48
CA PRO A 22 -54.57 -15.93 -12.22
C PRO A 22 -53.37 -15.35 -12.99
N GLN A 23 -53.58 -14.79 -14.18
CA GLN A 23 -52.51 -14.19 -14.98
C GLN A 23 -51.98 -12.92 -14.31
N VAL A 24 -52.87 -12.02 -13.87
CA VAL A 24 -52.51 -10.78 -13.14
C VAL A 24 -51.74 -11.12 -11.85
N GLN A 25 -52.19 -12.14 -11.11
CA GLN A 25 -51.48 -12.61 -9.91
C GLN A 25 -50.08 -13.14 -10.25
N SER A 26 -49.94 -13.87 -11.34
CA SER A 26 -48.64 -14.35 -11.83
C SER A 26 -47.72 -13.20 -12.22
N ASP A 27 -48.24 -12.16 -12.87
CA ASP A 27 -47.44 -11.00 -13.31
C ASP A 27 -47.00 -10.13 -12.13
N ILE A 28 -47.83 -10.02 -11.09
CA ILE A 28 -47.45 -9.42 -9.80
C ILE A 28 -46.32 -10.23 -9.13
N GLN A 29 -46.46 -11.55 -9.05
CA GLN A 29 -45.44 -12.41 -8.43
C GLN A 29 -44.11 -12.30 -9.19
N ASN A 30 -44.15 -12.35 -10.52
CA ASN A 30 -42.97 -12.17 -11.37
C ASN A 30 -42.30 -10.80 -11.14
N ALA A 31 -43.08 -9.73 -11.00
CA ALA A 31 -42.53 -8.42 -10.68
C ALA A 31 -41.82 -8.39 -9.32
N VAL A 32 -42.36 -9.06 -8.30
CA VAL A 32 -41.72 -9.23 -6.98
C VAL A 32 -40.43 -10.02 -7.12
N ASP A 33 -40.47 -11.20 -7.76
CA ASP A 33 -39.30 -12.07 -7.93
C ASP A 33 -38.14 -11.36 -8.65
N VAL A 34 -38.46 -10.52 -9.64
CA VAL A 34 -37.46 -9.75 -10.39
C VAL A 34 -36.87 -8.60 -9.56
N VAL A 35 -37.64 -8.01 -8.63
CA VAL A 35 -37.14 -7.01 -7.68
C VAL A 35 -36.25 -7.68 -6.63
N ASP A 36 -36.65 -8.84 -6.13
CA ASP A 36 -35.87 -9.61 -5.16
C ASP A 36 -34.52 -10.03 -5.77
N THR A 37 -34.55 -10.60 -6.98
CA THR A 37 -33.33 -10.96 -7.72
C THR A 37 -32.40 -9.76 -7.92
N ALA A 38 -32.95 -8.61 -8.31
CA ALA A 38 -32.15 -7.40 -8.49
C ALA A 38 -31.55 -6.90 -7.16
N SER A 39 -32.25 -7.08 -6.06
CA SER A 39 -31.77 -6.72 -4.72
C SER A 39 -30.64 -7.66 -4.26
N ASP A 40 -30.76 -8.96 -4.53
CA ASP A 40 -29.72 -9.94 -4.25
C ASP A 40 -28.45 -9.68 -5.07
N ASP A 41 -28.58 -9.38 -6.37
CA ASP A 41 -27.46 -9.03 -7.24
C ASP A 41 -26.74 -7.75 -6.76
N LEU A 42 -27.49 -6.74 -6.32
CA LEU A 42 -26.93 -5.52 -5.73
C LEU A 42 -26.19 -5.82 -4.43
N ASN A 43 -26.77 -6.64 -3.55
CA ASN A 43 -26.13 -7.04 -2.29
C ASN A 43 -24.83 -7.82 -2.54
N ALA A 44 -24.82 -8.73 -3.52
CA ALA A 44 -23.63 -9.46 -3.93
C ALA A 44 -22.54 -8.51 -4.46
N SER A 45 -22.94 -7.52 -5.27
CA SER A 45 -22.02 -6.49 -5.79
C SER A 45 -21.43 -5.62 -4.67
N ILE A 46 -22.24 -5.23 -3.68
CA ILE A 46 -21.80 -4.50 -2.49
C ILE A 46 -20.82 -5.34 -1.67
N ALA A 47 -21.10 -6.62 -1.47
CA ALA A 47 -20.20 -7.53 -0.75
C ALA A 47 -18.84 -7.64 -1.44
N SER A 48 -18.82 -7.85 -2.77
CA SER A 48 -17.58 -7.91 -3.55
C SER A 48 -16.78 -6.60 -3.49
N LEU A 49 -17.47 -5.45 -3.50
CA LEU A 49 -16.83 -4.15 -3.31
C LEU A 49 -16.21 -4.04 -1.91
N GLY A 50 -16.89 -4.52 -0.87
CA GLY A 50 -16.36 -4.58 0.50
C GLY A 50 -15.11 -5.46 0.62
N GLU A 51 -15.11 -6.64 -0.01
CA GLU A 51 -13.93 -7.52 -0.08
C GLU A 51 -12.74 -6.84 -0.78
N THR A 52 -13.02 -6.12 -1.88
CA THR A 52 -12.02 -5.36 -2.62
C THR A 52 -11.43 -4.24 -1.76
N GLN A 53 -12.27 -3.49 -1.04
CA GLN A 53 -11.82 -2.45 -0.12
C GLN A 53 -10.94 -3.01 0.99
N ASN A 54 -11.32 -4.14 1.60
CA ASN A 54 -10.47 -4.82 2.60
C ASN A 54 -9.11 -5.21 2.02
N THR A 55 -9.09 -5.76 0.81
CA THR A 55 -7.85 -6.11 0.11
C THR A 55 -6.98 -4.89 -0.15
N MET A 56 -7.56 -3.77 -0.59
CA MET A 56 -6.81 -2.52 -0.78
C MET A 56 -6.25 -1.97 0.54
N SER A 57 -7.00 -2.05 1.64
CA SER A 57 -6.52 -1.64 2.96
C SER A 57 -5.31 -2.45 3.36
N MET A 58 -5.38 -3.79 3.24
CA MET A 58 -4.25 -4.68 3.53
C MET A 58 -3.02 -4.37 2.66
N LEU A 59 -3.23 -4.09 1.37
CA LEU A 59 -2.14 -3.71 0.46
C LEU A 59 -1.51 -2.35 0.84
N SER A 60 -2.34 -1.39 1.27
CA SER A 60 -1.86 -0.08 1.74
C SER A 60 -1.03 -0.19 3.02
N ASP A 61 -1.47 -1.02 3.96
CA ASP A 61 -0.73 -1.28 5.20
C ASP A 61 0.61 -1.96 4.89
N ALA A 62 0.61 -3.02 4.07
CA ALA A 62 1.83 -3.69 3.64
C ALA A 62 2.79 -2.75 2.90
N GLN A 63 2.28 -1.85 2.06
CA GLN A 63 3.10 -0.85 1.37
C GLN A 63 3.75 0.15 2.34
N THR A 64 3.04 0.53 3.40
CA THR A 64 3.56 1.40 4.47
C THR A 64 4.69 0.72 5.24
N ASP A 65 4.52 -0.57 5.56
CA ASP A 65 5.54 -1.38 6.22
C ASP A 65 6.80 -1.52 5.35
N ILE A 66 6.62 -1.77 4.05
CA ILE A 66 7.73 -1.85 3.08
C ILE A 66 8.45 -0.51 2.97
N SER A 67 7.71 0.61 2.89
CA SER A 67 8.31 1.94 2.83
C SER A 67 9.15 2.21 4.07
N THR A 68 8.61 1.91 5.25
CA THR A 68 9.31 2.10 6.53
C THR A 68 10.56 1.24 6.60
N SER A 69 10.47 -0.03 6.21
CA SER A 69 11.63 -0.94 6.17
C SER A 69 12.70 -0.46 5.18
N ASN A 70 12.29 0.11 4.04
CA ASN A 70 13.22 0.70 3.07
C ASN A 70 13.88 1.96 3.65
N ASP A 71 13.14 2.82 4.34
CA ASP A 71 13.68 4.03 4.97
C ASP A 71 14.70 3.66 6.06
N GLU A 72 14.42 2.63 6.88
CA GLU A 72 15.38 2.09 7.85
C GLU A 72 16.63 1.50 7.19
N LEU A 73 16.47 0.73 6.11
CA LEU A 73 17.59 0.17 5.35
C LEU A 73 18.46 1.28 4.76
N ILE A 74 17.84 2.28 4.12
CA ILE A 74 18.54 3.43 3.57
C ILE A 74 19.27 4.17 4.68
N GLY A 75 18.62 4.41 5.83
CA GLY A 75 19.25 4.99 7.02
C GLY A 75 20.49 4.20 7.44
N SER A 76 20.38 2.87 7.56
CA SER A 76 21.51 2.01 7.94
C SER A 76 22.66 1.98 6.91
N LEU A 77 22.36 2.19 5.62
CA LEU A 77 23.36 2.26 4.55
C LEU A 77 23.99 3.66 4.43
N GLN A 78 23.25 4.72 4.77
CA GLN A 78 23.69 6.11 4.70
C GLN A 78 24.41 6.57 5.96
N ASP A 79 24.04 6.06 7.13
CA ASP A 79 24.77 6.29 8.36
C ASP A 79 26.16 5.69 8.20
N LEU A 80 27.14 6.55 7.95
CA LEU A 80 28.53 6.26 8.26
C LEU A 80 28.54 5.82 9.72
N ASP A 81 28.94 4.58 10.02
CA ASP A 81 29.10 4.14 11.40
C ASP A 81 30.22 4.99 12.04
N TYR A 82 29.81 6.11 12.63
CA TYR A 82 30.70 7.17 13.10
C TYR A 82 31.65 6.64 14.19
N GLY A 83 31.29 5.54 14.88
CA GLY A 83 32.16 4.90 15.87
C GLY A 83 33.44 4.35 15.25
N PRO A 84 33.38 3.27 14.44
CA PRO A 84 34.52 2.74 13.70
C PRO A 84 35.19 3.78 12.80
N ALA A 85 34.41 4.63 12.12
CA ALA A 85 34.97 5.67 11.25
C ALA A 85 35.84 6.67 12.03
N SER A 86 35.41 7.11 13.22
CA SER A 86 36.19 8.02 14.07
C SER A 86 37.43 7.34 14.64
N ILE A 87 37.34 6.06 14.99
CA ILE A 87 38.50 5.27 15.46
C ILE A 87 39.52 5.11 14.32
N THR A 88 39.09 4.75 13.12
CA THR A 88 39.95 4.66 11.94
C THR A 88 40.59 6.01 11.63
N PHE A 89 39.81 7.10 11.65
CA PHE A 89 40.31 8.44 11.44
C PHE A 89 41.37 8.84 12.46
N THR A 90 41.10 8.63 13.76
CA THR A 90 42.06 8.91 14.84
C THR A 90 43.33 8.07 14.69
N GLY A 91 43.20 6.79 14.32
CA GLY A 91 44.34 5.93 14.05
C GLY A 91 45.21 6.40 12.88
N LEU A 92 44.57 6.89 11.81
CA LEU A 92 45.25 7.50 10.66
C LEU A 92 45.92 8.82 11.03
N GLU A 93 45.30 9.68 11.84
CA GLU A 93 45.91 10.91 12.35
C GLU A 93 47.16 10.60 13.18
N VAL A 94 47.07 9.64 14.11
CA VAL A 94 48.23 9.22 14.93
C VAL A 94 49.35 8.66 14.06
N ALA A 95 49.01 7.84 13.06
CA ALA A 95 50.00 7.31 12.13
C ALA A 95 50.68 8.44 11.32
N MET A 96 49.91 9.41 10.84
CA MET A 96 50.43 10.58 10.13
C MET A 96 51.35 11.43 11.01
N GLU A 97 50.96 11.71 12.25
CA GLU A 97 51.82 12.41 13.21
C GLU A 97 53.14 11.66 13.46
N ALA A 98 53.07 10.33 13.60
CA ALA A 98 54.25 9.49 13.78
C ALA A 98 55.17 9.53 12.54
N THR A 99 54.60 9.50 11.33
CA THR A 99 55.37 9.64 10.07
C THR A 99 56.05 11.01 10.00
N LEU A 100 55.34 12.09 10.33
CA LEU A 100 55.91 13.45 10.34
C LEU A 100 57.03 13.60 11.37
N LYS A 101 56.84 13.09 12.59
CA LYS A 101 57.89 13.06 13.63
C LYS A 101 59.11 12.25 13.20
N THR A 102 58.88 11.08 12.60
CA THR A 102 59.95 10.21 12.09
C THR A 102 60.73 10.91 10.98
N TYR A 103 60.02 11.53 10.02
CA TYR A 103 60.64 12.31 8.96
C TYR A 103 61.48 13.47 9.51
N SER A 104 60.93 14.23 10.46
CA SER A 104 61.66 15.30 11.15
C SER A 104 62.94 14.76 11.82
N LYS A 105 62.86 13.60 12.47
CA LYS A 105 64.02 13.01 13.15
C LYS A 105 65.08 12.48 12.18
N VAL A 106 64.67 11.83 11.10
CA VAL A 106 65.58 11.39 10.03
C VAL A 106 66.21 12.60 9.35
N SER A 107 65.48 13.70 9.17
CA SER A 107 66.02 14.95 8.64
C SER A 107 67.04 15.58 9.58
N GLU A 108 66.85 15.54 10.90
CA GLU A 108 67.88 15.97 11.89
C GLU A 108 69.12 15.06 11.88
N LEU A 109 68.93 13.78 11.56
CA LEU A 109 70.02 12.80 11.39
C LEU A 109 70.68 12.89 10.01
N ASN A 110 70.19 13.75 9.11
CA ASN A 110 70.74 13.89 7.77
C ASN A 110 72.05 14.70 7.81
N LEU A 111 73.14 13.93 7.83
CA LEU A 111 74.46 14.17 7.24
C LEU A 111 75.31 15.39 7.65
N PHE A 112 74.88 16.30 8.51
CA PHE A 112 75.73 17.42 8.97
C PHE A 112 76.15 17.37 10.44
N SER A 113 75.73 16.34 11.18
CA SER A 113 76.05 16.17 12.61
C SER A 113 77.12 15.11 12.89
N VAL A 114 77.70 14.48 11.84
CA VAL A 114 78.75 13.45 11.95
C VAL A 114 80.08 13.88 11.27
N LEU A 115 80.21 15.13 10.82
CA LEU A 115 81.49 15.73 10.38
C LEU A 115 81.90 16.81 11.36
#